data_AF-A0A3C0KJ96-F1
#
_entry.id   AF-A0A3C0KJ96-F1
#
_cell.length_a   1.000
_cell.length_b   1.000
_cell.length_c   1.000
_cell.angle_alpha   90.00
_cell.angle_beta   90.00
_cell.angle_gamma   90.00
#
_symmetry.space_group_name_H-M   'P 1'
#
loop_
_entity.id
_entity.type
_entity.pdbx_description
1 polymer ?
#
loop_
_entity_poly.entity_id
_entity_poly.type
_entity_poly.pdbx_seq_one_letter_code
_entity_poly.pdbx_strand_id
1 'polypeptide(L)'
;QVTRGWIGVEPQDLTPELAEGFGLGDKGGVIITGVLQNGPAAQAGVRPGDVITHVGEREVKNVSQLLSAVAALPPGQPSTLVVVRREGTQSLQIVPGR
;
A
#
# COMPACT_ATOMS: atom_id res chain seq x y z
N GLN A 1 25.21 3.15 3.81
CA GLN A 1 24.08 2.69 4.64
C GLN A 1 22.82 2.87 3.79
N VAL A 2 22.01 1.82 3.56
CA VAL A 2 20.80 1.93 2.74
C VAL A 2 19.64 2.21 3.69
N THR A 3 19.18 3.46 3.75
CA THR A 3 17.94 3.81 4.46
C THR A 3 16.77 3.35 3.60
N ARG A 4 15.98 2.40 4.08
CA ARG A 4 14.80 1.90 3.38
C ARG A 4 13.59 2.63 3.91
N GLY A 5 12.76 3.15 3.01
CA GLY A 5 11.45 3.67 3.40
C GLY A 5 10.64 2.60 4.13
N TRP A 6 9.90 3.02 5.15
CA TRP A 6 8.95 2.18 5.87
C TRP A 6 7.64 2.93 6.07
N ILE A 7 6.51 2.20 5.99
CA ILE A 7 5.18 2.81 6.05
C ILE A 7 4.30 2.28 7.19
N GLY A 8 4.67 1.20 7.88
CA GLY A 8 3.92 0.68 9.03
C GLY A 8 2.59 0.03 8.67
N VAL A 9 2.63 -0.96 7.78
CA VAL A 9 1.47 -1.78 7.39
C VAL A 9 1.80 -3.26 7.57
N GLU A 10 0.76 -4.05 7.74
CA GLU A 10 0.78 -5.51 7.62
C GLU A 10 0.17 -5.89 6.27
N PRO A 11 1.01 -6.17 5.26
CA PRO A 11 0.54 -6.50 3.93
C PRO A 11 0.33 -8.01 3.77
N GLN A 12 -0.70 -8.39 3.03
CA GLN A 12 -0.96 -9.76 2.61
C GLN A 12 -1.29 -9.79 1.11
N ASP A 13 -0.87 -10.85 0.42
CA ASP A 13 -1.23 -11.05 -0.98
C ASP A 13 -2.75 -11.17 -1.12
N LEU A 14 -3.30 -10.43 -2.08
CA LEU A 14 -4.71 -10.53 -2.39
C LEU A 14 -4.94 -11.81 -3.21
N THR A 15 -5.78 -12.71 -2.71
CA THR A 15 -6.16 -13.91 -3.46
C THR A 15 -7.15 -13.54 -4.58
N PRO A 16 -7.22 -14.32 -5.67
CA PRO A 16 -8.16 -14.04 -6.77
C PRO A 16 -9.61 -13.92 -6.30
N GLU A 17 -10.03 -14.77 -5.36
CA GLU A 17 -11.39 -14.79 -4.82
C GLU A 17 -11.72 -13.49 -4.07
N LEU A 18 -10.74 -12.93 -3.35
CA LEU A 18 -10.90 -11.64 -2.68
C LEU A 18 -10.88 -10.49 -3.71
N ALA A 19 -10.05 -10.56 -4.73
CA ALA A 19 -9.94 -9.54 -5.78
C ALA A 19 -11.26 -9.34 -6.55
N GLU A 20 -12.00 -10.42 -6.82
CA GLU A 20 -13.34 -10.36 -7.39
C GLU A 20 -14.30 -9.54 -6.49
N GLY A 21 -14.25 -9.77 -5.17
CA GLY A 21 -15.06 -9.03 -4.19
C GLY A 21 -14.77 -7.53 -4.10
N PHE A 22 -13.59 -7.10 -4.55
CA PHE A 22 -13.20 -5.68 -4.66
C PHE A 22 -13.42 -5.10 -6.07
N GLY A 23 -13.93 -5.88 -7.03
CA GLY A 23 -14.09 -5.45 -8.42
C GLY A 23 -12.75 -5.23 -9.15
N LEU A 24 -11.67 -5.83 -8.63
CA LEU A 24 -10.33 -5.74 -9.21
C LEU A 24 -10.11 -6.80 -10.31
N GLY A 25 -10.86 -7.90 -10.28
CA GLY A 25 -10.66 -9.03 -11.18
C GLY A 25 -9.20 -9.52 -11.12
N ASP A 26 -8.58 -9.72 -12.28
CA ASP A 26 -7.20 -10.20 -12.39
C ASP A 26 -6.11 -9.14 -12.11
N LYS A 27 -6.51 -7.89 -11.80
CA LYS A 27 -5.53 -6.79 -11.61
C LYS A 27 -4.64 -7.00 -10.37
N GLY A 28 -5.05 -7.89 -9.46
CA GLY A 28 -4.31 -8.22 -8.26
C GLY A 28 -4.12 -7.02 -7.34
N GLY A 29 -3.27 -7.19 -6.33
CA GLY A 29 -2.98 -6.14 -5.36
C GLY A 29 -2.53 -6.72 -4.03
N VAL A 30 -2.33 -5.82 -3.06
CA VAL A 30 -1.93 -6.19 -1.71
C VAL A 30 -2.95 -5.68 -0.73
N ILE A 31 -3.62 -6.59 -0.03
CA ILE A 31 -4.57 -6.20 1.01
C ILE A 31 -3.81 -5.86 2.29
N ILE A 32 -4.22 -4.77 2.92
CA ILE A 32 -3.70 -4.36 4.22
C ILE A 32 -4.58 -4.97 5.30
N THR A 33 -4.01 -5.85 6.12
CA THR A 33 -4.71 -6.50 7.23
C THR A 33 -4.55 -5.74 8.54
N GLY A 34 -3.49 -4.94 8.64
CA GLY A 34 -3.15 -4.16 9.83
C GLY A 34 -2.39 -2.89 9.48
N VAL A 35 -2.54 -1.86 10.30
CA VAL A 35 -1.81 -0.59 10.17
C VAL A 35 -1.25 -0.25 11.54
N LEU A 36 0.05 0.04 11.61
CA LEU A 36 0.67 0.42 12.87
C LEU A 36 0.13 1.78 13.32
N GLN A 37 -0.35 1.83 14.56
CA GLN A 37 -0.79 3.08 15.18
C GLN A 37 0.33 4.12 15.17
N ASN A 38 0.00 5.35 14.79
CA ASN A 38 0.95 6.47 14.63
C ASN A 38 2.02 6.28 13.55
N GLY A 39 1.99 5.18 12.78
CA GLY A 39 2.88 4.96 11.64
C GLY A 39 2.54 5.84 10.42
N PRO A 40 3.45 5.93 9.43
CA PRO A 40 3.24 6.74 8.23
C PRO A 40 1.94 6.43 7.47
N ALA A 41 1.58 5.15 7.37
CA ALA A 41 0.36 4.72 6.71
C ALA A 41 -0.90 5.15 7.47
N ALA A 42 -0.87 5.10 8.81
CA ALA A 42 -1.97 5.62 9.63
C ALA A 42 -2.14 7.13 9.43
N GLN A 43 -1.04 7.89 9.40
CA GLN A 43 -1.05 9.34 9.16
C GLN A 43 -1.56 9.68 7.74
N ALA A 44 -1.24 8.85 6.75
CA ALA A 44 -1.74 8.96 5.38
C ALA A 44 -3.22 8.55 5.25
N GLY A 45 -3.82 7.97 6.29
CA GLY A 45 -5.22 7.54 6.30
C GLY A 45 -5.46 6.16 5.69
N VAL A 46 -4.41 5.32 5.56
CA VAL A 46 -4.53 3.90 5.18
C VAL A 46 -5.26 3.15 6.30
N ARG A 47 -6.11 2.20 5.90
CA ARG A 47 -6.94 1.43 6.83
C ARG A 47 -6.82 -0.07 6.54
N PRO A 48 -7.02 -0.93 7.54
CA PRO A 48 -7.27 -2.35 7.30
C PRO A 48 -8.44 -2.55 6.34
N GLY A 49 -8.29 -3.44 5.37
CA GLY A 49 -9.22 -3.67 4.27
C GLY A 49 -8.93 -2.86 3.00
N ASP A 50 -7.95 -1.96 3.03
CA ASP A 50 -7.47 -1.28 1.83
C ASP A 50 -6.67 -2.24 0.95
N VAL A 51 -6.88 -2.19 -0.36
CA VAL A 51 -6.04 -2.89 -1.32
C VAL A 51 -5.11 -1.89 -2.01
N ILE A 52 -3.81 -2.02 -1.79
CA ILE A 52 -2.80 -1.23 -2.48
C ILE A 52 -2.60 -1.79 -3.88
N THR A 53 -2.69 -0.92 -4.88
CA THR A 53 -2.46 -1.26 -6.30
C THR A 53 -1.31 -0.49 -6.91
N HIS A 54 -0.97 0.69 -6.39
CA HIS A 54 0.20 1.45 -6.83
C HIS A 54 0.92 2.15 -5.67
N VAL A 55 2.24 2.23 -5.79
CA VAL A 55 3.14 2.96 -4.89
C VAL A 55 4.00 3.90 -5.75
N GLY A 56 3.76 5.20 -5.63
CA GLY A 56 4.26 6.19 -6.56
C GLY A 56 3.78 5.89 -7.97
N GLU A 57 4.72 5.71 -8.89
CA GLU A 57 4.46 5.34 -10.29
C GLU A 57 4.53 3.81 -10.53
N ARG A 58 4.77 3.01 -9.49
CA ARG A 58 4.96 1.56 -9.62
C ARG A 58 3.66 0.82 -9.32
N GLU A 59 3.22 0.00 -10.25
CA GLU A 59 2.14 -0.98 -10.03
C GLU A 59 2.60 -2.08 -9.06
N VAL A 60 1.69 -2.51 -8.18
CA VAL A 60 1.94 -3.53 -7.16
C VAL A 60 0.87 -4.59 -7.18
N LYS A 61 1.28 -5.85 -7.38
CA LYS A 61 0.39 -7.01 -7.48
C LYS A 61 0.57 -8.03 -6.36
N ASN A 62 1.65 -7.90 -5.59
CA ASN A 62 1.99 -8.79 -4.49
C ASN A 62 2.85 -8.08 -3.43
N VAL A 63 2.95 -8.70 -2.26
CA VAL A 63 3.66 -8.18 -1.08
C VAL A 63 5.12 -7.89 -1.39
N SER A 64 5.79 -8.76 -2.16
CA SER A 64 7.21 -8.56 -2.52
C SER A 64 7.43 -7.28 -3.33
N GLN A 65 6.55 -7.02 -4.30
CA GLN A 65 6.57 -5.77 -5.08
C GLN A 65 6.26 -4.56 -4.18
N LEU A 66 5.35 -4.68 -3.21
CA LEU A 66 5.03 -3.59 -2.27
C LEU A 66 6.22 -3.25 -1.39
N LEU A 67 6.83 -4.25 -0.76
CA LEU A 67 8.02 -4.05 0.07
C LEU A 67 9.16 -3.43 -0.74
N SER A 68 9.36 -3.87 -1.98
CA SER A 68 10.39 -3.33 -2.87
C SER A 68 10.08 -1.89 -3.30
N ALA A 69 8.83 -1.58 -3.61
CA ALA A 69 8.41 -0.24 -4.00
C ALA A 69 8.53 0.74 -2.83
N VAL A 70 8.07 0.36 -1.63
CA VAL A 70 8.18 1.15 -0.41
C VAL A 70 9.64 1.38 -0.01
N ALA A 71 10.48 0.34 -0.07
CA ALA A 71 11.90 0.45 0.24
C ALA A 71 12.64 1.39 -0.72
N ALA A 72 12.15 1.52 -1.95
CA ALA A 72 12.69 2.43 -2.96
C ALA A 72 12.16 3.88 -2.83
N LEU A 73 11.15 4.13 -1.99
CA LEU A 73 10.67 5.48 -1.76
C LEU A 73 11.69 6.29 -0.97
N PRO A 74 11.90 7.57 -1.32
CA PRO A 74 12.77 8.46 -0.56
C PRO A 74 12.17 8.75 0.83
N PRO A 75 12.86 8.39 1.93
CA PRO A 75 12.39 8.66 3.28
C PRO A 75 12.19 10.15 3.53
N GLY A 76 11.07 10.52 4.15
CA GLY A 76 10.74 11.92 4.45
C GLY A 76 10.21 12.74 3.27
N GLN A 77 10.03 12.14 2.09
CA GLN A 77 9.38 12.79 0.95
C GLN A 77 7.96 12.21 0.73
N PRO A 78 6.95 13.05 0.46
CA PRO A 78 5.62 12.57 0.14
C PRO A 78 5.63 11.76 -1.15
N SER A 79 4.94 10.63 -1.12
CA SER A 79 4.74 9.72 -2.25
C SER A 79 3.26 9.38 -2.35
N THR A 80 2.77 9.21 -3.57
CA THR A 80 1.37 8.81 -3.80
C THR A 80 1.20 7.32 -3.55
N LEU A 81 0.15 6.92 -2.85
CA LEU A 81 -0.26 5.53 -2.66
C LEU A 81 -1.68 5.37 -3.19
N VAL A 82 -1.88 4.48 -4.16
CA VAL A 82 -3.22 4.21 -4.71
C VAL A 82 -3.79 3.01 -3.99
N VAL A 83 -4.90 3.24 -3.28
CA VAL A 83 -5.65 2.23 -2.55
C VAL A 83 -7.04 2.04 -3.16
N VAL A 84 -7.55 0.83 -3.08
CA VAL A 84 -8.91 0.49 -3.51
C VAL A 84 -9.70 0.07 -2.28
N ARG A 85 -10.87 0.70 -2.12
CA ARG A 85 -11.85 0.45 -1.07
C ARG A 85 -13.19 0.12 -1.70
N ARG A 86 -14.15 -0.32 -0.89
CA ARG A 86 -15.55 -0.50 -1.33
C ARG A 86 -16.17 0.77 -1.93
N GLU A 87 -15.71 1.94 -1.49
CA GLU A 87 -16.18 3.25 -1.94
C GLU A 87 -15.54 3.69 -3.27
N GLY A 88 -14.50 2.96 -3.74
CA GLY A 88 -13.76 3.25 -4.95
C GLY A 88 -12.25 3.37 -4.73
N THR A 89 -11.55 3.78 -5.79
CA THR A 89 -10.11 4.03 -5.78
C THR A 89 -9.80 5.38 -5.16
N GLN A 90 -8.85 5.43 -4.24
CA GLN A 90 -8.37 6.64 -3.58
C GLN A 90 -6.86 6.76 -3.68
N SER A 91 -6.38 7.99 -3.87
CA SER A 91 -4.96 8.32 -3.84
C SER A 91 -4.63 9.00 -2.52
N LEU A 92 -3.78 8.36 -1.72
CA LEU A 92 -3.31 8.85 -0.42
C LEU A 92 -1.89 9.39 -0.57
N GLN A 93 -1.58 10.49 0.13
CA GLN A 93 -0.21 10.99 0.22
C GLN A 93 0.44 10.40 1.47
N ILE A 94 1.52 9.66 1.29
CA ILE A 94 2.26 9.03 2.37
C ILE A 94 3.70 9.55 2.43
N VAL A 95 4.18 9.83 3.64
CA VAL A 95 5.57 10.24 3.88
C VAL A 95 6.29 9.08 4.56
N PRO A 96 7.11 8.28 3.85
CA PRO A 96 7.79 7.15 4.45
C PRO A 96 8.70 7.57 5.61
N GLY A 97 8.67 6.76 6.66
CA GLY A 97 9.62 6.87 7.78
C GLY A 97 11.05 6.56 7.34
N ARG A 98 12.00 6.93 8.21
CA ARG A 98 13.43 6.60 8.06
C ARG A 98 13.78 5.27 8.71
#